data_AF-M4DQR8-F1
#
_entry.id   AF-M4DQR8-F1
#
_cell.length_a   1.000
_cell.length_b   1.000
_cell.length_c   1.000
_cell.angle_alpha   90.00
_cell.angle_beta   90.00
_cell.angle_gamma   90.00
#
_symmetry.space_group_name_H-M   'P 1'
#
loop_
_entity.id
_entity.type
_entity.pdbx_description
1 polymer ?
#
loop_
_entity_poly.entity_id
_entity_poly.type
_entity_poly.pdbx_seq_one_letter_code
_entity_poly.pdbx_strand_id
1 'polypeptide(L)'
;MADIDITTGNEPLINRENNRNKVFNRCVSHQQDELQSFRKYLRWMCVDHSSPWTAILSWTMFVVFTLVVPAISHFLLACADCDSYHSRPYDSVVQLSLSSVAAVSFLCLTRFVSKYGLRRFLFFDKLWDESETVRRNYTNQLNTSLHIVSYFVIPCFLAMSAYKIWWYASGGSQIPFLGNVILSDTVACVMELCSWLYRTTVIFLVCVLFRLICHLQILRLQDFAKLFQIDSDVGSILSEHLRIRRHLRIISHRYRSFILCLLVLVTGSQFSSLLITTKAYTEVNMYRAGELALCSMTLVTALLILLRSASKITHKAQAVTCLAAKWHVCATLESFEIADGETPTLVARNSNNNKGNDVITLAESDSDDYGDEEDDLDNNNIIPAYAFSTISFQKRQALVSYFENNRAGITVYGFTLDRGTLHTIFGLELSLVLWLLGKTIGIS
;
A
#
# COMPACT_ATOMS: atom_id res chain seq x y z
N MET A 1 19.82 -85.16 -6.98
CA MET A 1 20.07 -84.78 -5.57
C MET A 1 20.68 -83.40 -5.56
N ALA A 2 19.81 -82.40 -5.69
CA ALA A 2 19.98 -80.94 -5.59
C ALA A 2 18.75 -80.37 -6.31
N ASP A 3 18.01 -79.47 -5.68
CA ASP A 3 17.07 -78.47 -6.24
C ASP A 3 16.44 -77.75 -5.03
N ILE A 4 16.84 -76.52 -4.67
CA ILE A 4 16.53 -75.20 -5.25
C ILE A 4 15.03 -74.81 -5.13
N ASP A 5 14.79 -73.99 -4.10
CA ASP A 5 13.84 -72.88 -3.90
C ASP A 5 12.50 -72.83 -4.67
N ILE A 6 11.38 -72.99 -3.92
CA ILE A 6 10.00 -72.76 -4.40
C ILE A 6 9.14 -72.18 -3.26
N THR A 7 8.92 -70.86 -3.33
CA THR A 7 7.64 -70.14 -3.11
C THR A 7 7.02 -69.85 -1.73
N THR A 8 6.36 -68.69 -1.73
CA THR A 8 5.20 -68.23 -0.94
C THR A 8 5.45 -67.56 0.40
N GLY A 9 5.74 -66.25 0.32
CA GLY A 9 5.53 -65.31 1.41
C GLY A 9 4.04 -65.18 1.75
N ASN A 10 3.72 -65.43 3.02
CA ASN A 10 2.49 -65.00 3.66
C ASN A 10 2.79 -63.70 4.42
N GLU A 11 2.49 -62.55 3.83
CA GLU A 11 2.35 -61.29 4.56
C GLU A 11 0.87 -61.07 4.92
N PRO A 12 0.54 -60.77 6.19
CA PRO A 12 -0.82 -60.49 6.61
C PRO A 12 -1.27 -59.08 6.20
N LEU A 13 -2.43 -59.04 5.52
CA LEU A 13 -3.23 -57.87 5.20
C LEU A 13 -3.68 -57.09 6.44
N ILE A 14 -2.89 -56.13 6.94
CA ILE A 14 -3.39 -55.15 7.94
C ILE A 14 -2.84 -53.73 7.68
N ASN A 15 -3.77 -52.79 7.42
CA ASN A 15 -3.68 -51.34 7.58
C ASN A 15 -2.71 -50.50 6.71
N ARG A 16 -2.92 -50.48 5.39
CA ARG A 16 -2.36 -49.42 4.51
C ARG A 16 -3.29 -48.20 4.31
N GLU A 17 -4.53 -48.24 4.76
CA GLU A 17 -5.47 -47.11 4.60
C GLU A 17 -5.37 -46.05 5.72
N ASN A 18 -4.90 -46.40 6.91
CA ASN A 18 -4.84 -45.45 8.03
C ASN A 18 -3.62 -44.50 8.03
N ASN A 19 -2.66 -44.66 7.11
CA ASN A 19 -1.47 -43.81 7.04
C ASN A 19 -1.48 -42.77 5.91
N ARG A 20 -2.44 -42.81 4.97
CA ARG A 20 -2.60 -41.74 3.97
C ARG A 20 -3.41 -40.55 4.48
N ASN A 21 -4.21 -40.74 5.53
CA ASN A 21 -4.98 -39.66 6.16
C ASN A 21 -4.20 -38.86 7.23
N LYS A 22 -2.92 -39.18 7.48
CA LYS A 22 -2.06 -38.46 8.43
C LYS A 22 -1.08 -37.46 7.80
N VAL A 23 -1.03 -37.35 6.47
CA VAL A 23 -0.07 -36.45 5.77
C VAL A 23 -0.70 -35.14 5.29
N PHE A 24 -2.02 -34.96 5.44
CA PHE A 24 -2.66 -33.65 5.32
C PHE A 24 -3.32 -33.24 6.63
N ASN A 25 -2.58 -33.32 7.74
CA ASN A 25 -2.75 -32.31 8.79
C ASN A 25 -2.20 -31.00 8.24
N ARG A 26 -2.97 -30.41 7.31
CA ARG A 26 -2.87 -29.03 6.88
C ARG A 26 -2.70 -28.22 8.17
N CYS A 27 -1.57 -27.53 8.32
CA CYS A 27 -1.42 -26.51 9.34
C CYS A 27 -2.50 -25.47 9.08
N VAL A 28 -3.68 -25.69 9.64
CA VAL A 28 -4.72 -24.68 9.74
C VAL A 28 -4.15 -23.69 10.76
N SER A 29 -3.30 -22.76 10.29
CA SER A 29 -3.01 -21.56 11.05
C SER A 29 -4.38 -20.93 11.31
N HIS A 30 -4.78 -20.91 12.58
CA HIS A 30 -6.08 -20.40 12.97
C HIS A 30 -6.09 -18.93 12.55
N GLN A 31 -6.95 -18.56 11.60
CA GLN A 31 -6.89 -17.26 10.90
C GLN A 31 -7.09 -16.05 11.84
N GLN A 32 -7.59 -16.31 13.05
CA GLN A 32 -7.71 -15.32 14.12
C GLN A 32 -6.35 -14.93 14.71
N ASP A 33 -5.34 -15.81 14.67
CA ASP A 33 -4.01 -15.56 15.24
C ASP A 33 -3.21 -14.54 14.42
N GLU A 34 -3.35 -14.56 13.08
CA GLU A 34 -2.58 -13.69 12.18
C GLU A 34 -2.94 -12.20 12.33
N LEU A 35 -4.21 -11.90 12.62
CA LEU A 35 -4.70 -10.54 12.90
C LEU A 35 -4.66 -10.21 14.40
N GLN A 36 -4.34 -11.16 15.27
CA GLN A 36 -4.34 -10.95 16.72
C GLN A 36 -3.24 -9.98 17.14
N SER A 37 -2.05 -10.10 16.55
CA SER A 37 -0.93 -9.16 16.79
C SER A 37 -1.32 -7.73 16.42
N PHE A 38 -1.97 -7.56 15.26
CA PHE A 38 -2.45 -6.27 14.78
C PHE A 38 -3.58 -5.69 15.63
N ARG A 39 -4.56 -6.50 16.02
CA ARG A 39 -5.63 -6.09 16.94
C ARG A 39 -5.09 -5.75 18.32
N LYS A 40 -4.15 -6.54 18.84
CA LYS A 40 -3.47 -6.27 20.12
C LYS A 40 -2.74 -4.93 20.05
N TYR A 41 -2.08 -4.62 18.93
CA TYR A 41 -1.43 -3.33 18.71
C TYR A 41 -2.42 -2.16 18.66
N LEU A 42 -3.52 -2.29 17.91
CA LEU A 42 -4.57 -1.26 17.87
C LEU A 42 -5.25 -1.04 19.23
N ARG A 43 -5.44 -2.11 20.00
CA ARG A 43 -6.00 -2.06 21.35
C ARG A 43 -5.02 -1.41 22.32
N TRP A 44 -3.74 -1.75 22.24
CA TRP A 44 -2.69 -1.10 23.04
C TRP A 44 -2.65 0.41 22.77
N MET A 45 -2.85 0.81 21.51
CA MET A 45 -2.87 2.22 21.11
C MET A 45 -4.22 2.93 21.34
N CYS A 46 -5.20 2.25 21.94
CA CYS A 46 -6.54 2.77 22.19
C CYS A 46 -7.29 3.26 20.93
N VAL A 47 -7.09 2.60 19.79
CA VAL A 47 -7.77 2.95 18.51
C VAL A 47 -8.68 1.82 18.00
N ASP A 48 -8.99 0.84 18.85
CA ASP A 48 -9.81 -0.30 18.46
C ASP A 48 -11.31 0.02 18.44
N HIS A 49 -11.94 -0.10 17.27
CA HIS A 49 -13.37 0.12 17.04
C HIS A 49 -14.14 -1.20 16.86
N SER A 50 -13.62 -2.31 17.39
CA SER A 50 -14.22 -3.64 17.24
C SER A 50 -15.58 -3.82 17.94
N SER A 51 -15.80 -3.09 19.05
CA SER A 51 -17.04 -3.13 19.83
C SER A 51 -17.53 -1.70 20.11
N PRO A 52 -18.84 -1.48 20.37
CA PRO A 52 -19.35 -0.15 20.71
C PRO A 52 -18.70 0.42 21.96
N TRP A 53 -18.40 -0.40 22.97
CA TRP A 53 -17.71 0.01 24.19
C TRP A 53 -16.26 0.44 23.93
N THR A 54 -15.51 -0.32 23.12
CA THR A 54 -14.13 0.06 22.76
C THR A 54 -14.10 1.29 21.85
N ALA A 55 -15.13 1.50 21.04
CA ALA A 55 -15.30 2.71 20.25
C ALA A 55 -15.58 3.93 21.15
N ILE A 56 -16.44 3.83 22.16
CA ILE A 56 -16.62 4.92 23.13
C ILE A 56 -15.29 5.24 23.82
N LEU A 57 -14.56 4.21 24.27
CA LEU A 57 -13.25 4.37 24.90
C LEU A 57 -12.22 5.03 23.97
N SER A 58 -12.16 4.63 22.69
CA SER A 58 -11.24 5.21 21.71
C SER A 58 -11.55 6.67 21.45
N TRP A 59 -12.83 7.04 21.34
CA TRP A 59 -13.27 8.44 21.18
C TRP A 59 -12.97 9.27 22.42
N THR A 60 -13.16 8.73 23.64
CA THR A 60 -12.79 9.45 24.86
C THR A 60 -11.29 9.71 24.93
N MET A 61 -10.46 8.70 24.64
CA MET A 61 -9.00 8.85 24.63
C MET A 61 -8.55 9.83 23.55
N PHE A 62 -9.18 9.77 22.38
CA PHE A 62 -8.93 10.71 21.29
C PHE A 62 -9.20 12.16 21.72
N VAL A 63 -10.37 12.44 22.30
CA VAL A 63 -10.74 13.79 22.75
C VAL A 63 -9.78 14.27 23.84
N VAL A 64 -9.47 13.41 24.83
CA VAL A 64 -8.56 13.75 25.92
C VAL A 64 -7.17 14.09 25.40
N PHE A 65 -6.54 13.18 24.65
CA PHE A 65 -5.15 13.36 24.21
C PHE A 65 -4.97 14.25 22.99
N THR A 66 -6.01 14.51 22.19
CA THR A 66 -5.89 15.32 20.96
C THR A 66 -6.45 16.73 21.12
N LEU A 67 -7.39 16.96 22.05
CA LEU A 67 -8.05 18.25 22.22
C LEU A 67 -7.89 18.81 23.63
N VAL A 68 -8.21 18.02 24.66
CA VAL A 68 -8.27 18.52 26.05
C VAL A 68 -6.87 18.79 26.58
N VAL A 69 -5.96 17.82 26.53
CA VAL A 69 -4.57 17.98 27.02
C VAL A 69 -3.84 19.15 26.32
N PRO A 70 -3.84 19.28 24.98
CA PRO A 70 -3.23 20.45 24.34
C PRO A 70 -3.90 21.75 24.77
N ALA A 71 -5.23 21.84 24.76
CA ALA A 71 -5.92 23.07 25.16
C ALA A 71 -5.55 23.48 26.59
N ILE A 72 -5.56 22.52 27.52
CA ILE A 72 -5.15 22.75 28.92
C ILE A 72 -3.69 23.18 29.00
N SER A 73 -2.78 22.51 28.27
CA SER A 73 -1.37 22.91 28.22
C SER A 73 -1.21 24.34 27.71
N HIS A 74 -1.91 24.70 26.63
CA HIS A 74 -1.85 26.04 26.06
C HIS A 74 -2.40 27.11 27.00
N PHE A 75 -3.57 26.89 27.62
CA PHE A 75 -4.23 27.91 28.43
C PHE A 75 -3.71 27.99 29.88
N LEU A 76 -3.32 26.86 30.48
CA LEU A 76 -2.82 26.85 31.87
C LEU A 76 -1.33 27.17 31.97
N LEU A 77 -0.52 26.86 30.95
CA LEU A 77 0.89 27.29 30.91
C LEU A 77 1.09 28.64 30.22
N ALA A 78 0.05 29.25 29.62
CA ALA A 78 0.08 30.65 29.18
C ALA A 78 0.04 31.60 30.39
N CYS A 79 1.13 31.64 31.14
CA CYS A 79 1.32 32.64 32.18
C CYS A 79 1.76 33.97 31.53
N ALA A 80 0.98 35.03 31.77
CA ALA A 80 1.30 36.38 31.29
C ALA A 80 2.55 36.99 31.97
N ASP A 81 2.92 36.46 33.16
CA ASP A 81 4.02 36.95 34.00
C ASP A 81 5.26 36.02 33.98
N CYS A 82 5.30 35.03 33.08
CA CYS A 82 6.45 34.12 32.97
C CYS A 82 7.69 34.83 32.40
N ASP A 83 8.86 34.51 32.98
CA ASP A 83 10.16 35.06 32.59
C ASP A 83 10.44 34.91 31.09
N SER A 84 11.15 35.87 30.50
CA SER A 84 11.39 35.98 29.05
C SER A 84 12.08 34.73 28.46
N TYR A 85 12.77 33.94 29.28
CA TYR A 85 13.42 32.70 28.84
C TYR A 85 12.44 31.53 28.58
N HIS A 86 11.26 31.53 29.21
CA HIS A 86 10.28 30.43 29.18
C HIS A 86 9.03 30.71 28.34
N SER A 87 8.95 31.86 27.67
CA SER A 87 7.87 32.14 26.72
C SER A 87 7.81 31.06 25.63
N ARG A 88 6.62 30.49 25.38
CA ARG A 88 6.35 29.49 24.33
C ARG A 88 5.66 30.11 23.10
N PRO A 89 6.36 30.87 22.23
CA PRO A 89 5.73 31.57 21.11
C PRO A 89 5.23 30.65 19.99
N TYR A 90 5.78 29.43 19.90
CA TYR A 90 5.46 28.47 18.81
C TYR A 90 4.43 27.40 19.21
N ASP A 91 4.07 27.33 20.50
CA ASP A 91 3.24 26.27 21.05
C ASP A 91 1.86 26.18 20.39
N SER A 92 1.20 27.31 20.12
CA SER A 92 -0.08 27.33 19.41
C SER A 92 -0.02 26.65 18.04
N VAL A 93 1.03 26.91 17.25
CA VAL A 93 1.18 26.33 15.91
C VAL A 93 1.52 24.84 15.98
N VAL A 94 2.41 24.46 16.89
CA VAL A 94 2.76 23.06 17.13
C VAL A 94 1.53 22.26 17.55
N GLN A 95 0.79 22.74 18.55
CA GLN A 95 -0.37 22.03 19.07
C GLN A 95 -1.50 21.97 18.04
N LEU A 96 -1.79 23.06 17.32
CA LEU A 96 -2.84 23.08 16.31
C LEU A 96 -2.50 22.16 15.13
N SER A 97 -1.27 22.20 14.63
CA SER A 97 -0.84 21.37 13.50
C SER A 97 -0.84 19.88 13.85
N LEU A 98 -0.26 19.50 14.99
CA LEU A 98 -0.22 18.11 15.42
C LEU A 98 -1.64 17.58 15.72
N SER A 99 -2.50 18.38 16.33
CA SER A 99 -3.88 17.97 16.66
C SER A 99 -4.77 17.86 15.43
N SER A 100 -4.66 18.81 14.49
CA SER A 100 -5.44 18.77 13.24
C SER A 100 -5.07 17.56 12.38
N VAL A 101 -3.78 17.26 12.25
CA VAL A 101 -3.30 16.10 11.49
C VAL A 101 -3.65 14.78 12.20
N ALA A 102 -3.53 14.72 13.53
CA ALA A 102 -3.98 13.58 14.32
C ALA A 102 -5.51 13.36 14.20
N ALA A 103 -6.30 14.44 14.21
CA ALA A 103 -7.75 14.37 14.05
C ALA A 103 -8.15 13.83 12.67
N VAL A 104 -7.57 14.35 11.60
CA VAL A 104 -7.79 13.83 10.24
C VAL A 104 -7.40 12.35 10.15
N SER A 105 -6.29 11.96 10.78
CA SER A 105 -5.83 10.57 10.82
C SER A 105 -6.79 9.66 11.60
N PHE A 106 -7.22 10.08 12.79
CA PHE A 106 -8.17 9.33 13.61
C PHE A 106 -9.53 9.17 12.92
N LEU A 107 -10.07 10.24 12.33
CA LEU A 107 -11.33 10.21 11.58
C LEU A 107 -11.24 9.27 10.36
N CYS A 108 -10.11 9.32 9.65
CA CYS A 108 -9.81 8.44 8.53
C CYS A 108 -9.85 6.96 8.96
N LEU A 109 -9.15 6.64 10.05
CA LEU A 109 -9.09 5.30 10.61
C LEU A 109 -10.46 4.82 11.11
N THR A 110 -11.17 5.65 11.89
CA THR A 110 -12.50 5.35 12.42
C THR A 110 -13.49 5.06 11.29
N ARG A 111 -13.51 5.90 10.24
CA ARG A 111 -14.36 5.71 9.07
C ARG A 111 -14.05 4.40 8.34
N PHE A 112 -12.77 4.01 8.26
CA PHE A 112 -12.39 2.76 7.60
C PHE A 112 -12.74 1.52 8.42
N VAL A 113 -12.44 1.52 9.71
CA VAL A 113 -12.75 0.39 10.58
C VAL A 113 -14.26 0.19 10.69
N SER A 114 -15.02 1.27 10.88
CA SER A 114 -16.49 1.21 10.98
C SER A 114 -17.15 0.79 9.65
N LYS A 115 -16.71 1.32 8.51
CA LYS A 115 -17.38 1.07 7.22
C LYS A 115 -17.02 -0.28 6.60
N TYR A 116 -15.79 -0.76 6.75
CA TYR A 116 -15.31 -1.95 6.04
C TYR A 116 -14.96 -3.11 6.98
N GLY A 117 -14.61 -2.83 8.23
CA GLY A 117 -13.98 -3.81 9.11
C GLY A 117 -12.51 -4.04 8.75
N LEU A 118 -11.72 -4.44 9.76
CA LEU A 118 -10.26 -4.56 9.65
C LEU A 118 -9.80 -5.54 8.56
N ARG A 119 -10.50 -6.68 8.44
CA ARG A 119 -10.17 -7.77 7.51
C ARG A 119 -10.39 -7.35 6.05
N ARG A 120 -11.55 -6.77 5.77
CA ARG A 120 -11.91 -6.27 4.44
C ARG A 120 -11.08 -5.06 4.04
N PHE A 121 -10.71 -4.23 5.02
CA PHE A 121 -9.85 -3.07 4.81
C PHE A 121 -8.43 -3.47 4.36
N LEU A 122 -7.84 -4.50 4.99
CA LEU A 122 -6.53 -5.05 4.58
C LEU A 122 -6.62 -5.96 3.34
N PHE A 123 -7.81 -6.28 2.83
CA PHE A 123 -8.05 -7.27 1.76
C PHE A 123 -7.71 -8.73 2.15
N PHE A 124 -7.68 -9.05 3.44
CA PHE A 124 -7.48 -10.42 3.92
C PHE A 124 -8.62 -11.36 3.51
N ASP A 125 -9.84 -10.85 3.31
CA ASP A 125 -11.00 -11.66 2.89
C ASP A 125 -10.76 -12.40 1.56
N LYS A 126 -10.01 -11.76 0.66
CA LYS A 126 -9.75 -12.29 -0.69
C LYS A 126 -8.48 -13.14 -0.76
N LEU A 127 -7.70 -13.19 0.31
CA LEU A 127 -6.45 -13.96 0.38
C LEU A 127 -6.70 -15.43 0.76
N TRP A 128 -7.96 -15.79 1.07
CA TRP A 128 -8.33 -17.16 1.43
C TRP A 128 -8.22 -18.14 0.27
N ASP A 129 -8.49 -17.66 -0.94
CA ASP A 129 -8.45 -18.47 -2.17
C ASP A 129 -7.03 -18.57 -2.76
N GLU A 130 -6.06 -17.88 -2.15
CA GLU A 130 -4.68 -17.79 -2.63
C GLU A 130 -3.77 -18.80 -1.94
N SER A 131 -2.64 -19.14 -2.57
CA SER A 131 -1.69 -20.13 -2.07
C SER A 131 -1.11 -19.83 -0.68
N GLU A 132 -0.76 -20.87 0.08
CA GLU A 132 -0.23 -20.73 1.45
C GLU A 132 1.08 -19.92 1.53
N THR A 133 1.89 -19.94 0.47
CA THR A 133 3.12 -19.16 0.35
C THR A 133 2.84 -17.66 0.25
N VAL A 134 1.82 -17.26 -0.51
CA VAL A 134 1.35 -15.87 -0.61
C VAL A 134 0.82 -15.38 0.73
N ARG A 135 0.04 -16.21 1.44
CA ARG A 135 -0.45 -15.90 2.79
C ARG A 135 0.70 -15.66 3.78
N ARG A 136 1.72 -16.52 3.77
CA ARG A 136 2.89 -16.37 4.65
C ARG A 136 3.71 -15.11 4.36
N ASN A 137 3.90 -14.77 3.08
CA ASN A 137 4.58 -13.53 2.70
C ASN A 137 3.78 -12.29 3.15
N TYR A 138 2.46 -12.37 3.05
CA TYR A 138 1.56 -11.31 3.50
C TYR A 138 1.65 -11.08 5.01
N THR A 139 1.57 -12.14 5.84
CA THR A 139 1.61 -12.01 7.30
C THR A 139 2.95 -11.49 7.80
N ASN A 140 4.05 -11.97 7.20
CA ASN A 140 5.38 -11.46 7.48
C ASN A 140 5.48 -9.95 7.18
N GLN A 141 4.90 -9.51 6.07
CA GLN A 141 4.87 -8.10 5.69
C GLN A 141 4.03 -7.26 6.65
N LEU A 142 2.90 -7.78 7.13
CA LEU A 142 2.06 -7.11 8.12
C LEU A 142 2.83 -6.89 9.43
N ASN A 143 3.49 -7.93 9.95
CA ASN A 143 4.26 -7.81 11.18
C ASN A 143 5.45 -6.84 11.02
N THR A 144 6.17 -6.96 9.90
CA THR A 144 7.25 -6.03 9.55
C THR A 144 6.75 -4.58 9.50
N SER A 145 5.56 -4.35 8.93
CA SER A 145 4.98 -3.01 8.85
C SER A 145 4.62 -2.45 10.23
N LEU A 146 4.13 -3.27 11.16
CA LEU A 146 3.92 -2.83 12.54
C LEU A 146 5.23 -2.44 13.25
N HIS A 147 6.28 -3.24 13.08
CA HIS A 147 7.60 -2.90 13.61
C HIS A 147 8.15 -1.58 13.03
N ILE A 148 7.81 -1.25 11.79
CA ILE A 148 8.17 0.03 11.17
C ILE A 148 7.52 1.22 11.91
N VAL A 149 6.27 1.09 12.39
CA VAL A 149 5.64 2.15 13.22
C VAL A 149 6.51 2.40 14.45
N SER A 150 6.89 1.32 15.15
CA SER A 150 7.76 1.39 16.32
C SER A 150 9.10 2.06 16.01
N TYR A 151 9.70 1.72 14.87
CA TYR A 151 10.99 2.29 14.46
C TYR A 151 10.95 3.80 14.21
N PHE A 152 9.83 4.35 13.74
CA PHE A 152 9.67 5.80 13.57
C PHE A 152 9.24 6.52 14.85
N VAL A 153 8.32 5.92 15.61
CA VAL A 153 7.75 6.53 16.81
C VAL A 153 8.77 6.59 17.95
N ILE A 154 9.52 5.51 18.20
CA ILE A 154 10.48 5.44 19.32
C ILE A 154 11.54 6.56 19.28
N PRO A 155 12.30 6.78 18.19
CA PRO A 155 13.34 7.82 18.19
C PRO A 155 12.73 9.21 18.30
N CYS A 156 11.58 9.45 17.66
CA CYS A 156 10.85 10.71 17.80
C CYS A 156 10.43 10.94 19.26
N PHE A 157 9.89 9.91 19.92
CA PHE A 157 9.48 9.97 21.33
C PHE A 157 10.65 10.16 22.29
N LEU A 158 11.77 9.49 22.06
CA LEU A 158 12.97 9.67 22.87
C LEU A 158 13.51 11.09 22.76
N ALA A 159 13.59 11.64 21.54
CA ALA A 159 14.02 13.01 21.33
C ALA A 159 13.09 14.03 22.01
N MET A 160 11.77 13.83 21.89
CA MET A 160 10.77 14.68 22.54
C MET A 160 10.81 14.58 24.06
N SER A 161 10.98 13.37 24.59
CA SER A 161 11.10 13.11 26.03
C SER A 161 12.34 13.79 26.59
N ALA A 162 13.50 13.64 25.94
CA ALA A 162 14.73 14.32 26.34
C ALA A 162 14.55 15.84 26.35
N TYR A 163 13.95 16.40 25.29
CA TYR A 163 13.67 17.84 25.21
C TYR A 163 12.74 18.32 26.33
N LYS A 164 11.60 17.65 26.58
CA LYS A 164 10.67 18.06 27.64
C LYS A 164 11.24 17.86 29.03
N ILE A 165 11.88 16.73 29.31
CA ILE A 165 12.53 16.47 30.60
C ILE A 165 13.59 17.55 30.88
N TRP A 166 14.41 17.87 29.88
CA TRP A 166 15.40 18.95 30.00
C TRP A 166 14.75 20.31 30.26
N TRP A 167 13.66 20.63 29.54
CA TRP A 167 12.93 21.88 29.72
C TRP A 167 12.34 22.02 31.13
N TYR A 168 11.60 21.00 31.60
CA TYR A 168 11.02 20.99 32.95
C TYR A 168 12.08 20.93 34.06
N ALA A 169 13.22 20.28 33.82
CA ALA A 169 14.34 20.26 34.78
C ALA A 169 15.07 21.60 34.87
N SER A 170 15.12 22.36 33.77
CA SER A 170 15.81 23.67 33.70
C SER A 170 14.92 24.84 34.14
N GLY A 171 13.59 24.71 34.02
CA GLY A 171 12.60 25.73 34.36
C GLY A 171 12.05 25.60 35.79
N GLY A 172 12.92 25.78 36.79
CA GLY A 172 12.56 25.64 38.19
C GLY A 172 11.31 26.44 38.63
N SER A 173 10.24 25.70 38.94
CA SER A 173 9.19 26.01 39.92
C SER A 173 8.40 27.32 39.78
N GLN A 174 7.42 27.39 38.87
CA GLN A 174 6.39 28.45 38.91
C GLN A 174 4.94 27.99 38.67
N ILE A 175 4.62 26.69 38.67
CA ILE A 175 3.23 26.22 38.44
C ILE A 175 2.71 25.35 39.61
N PRO A 176 2.26 25.96 40.72
CA PRO A 176 1.72 25.22 41.86
C PRO A 176 0.26 24.83 41.62
N PHE A 177 -0.02 23.75 40.88
CA PHE A 177 -1.40 23.27 40.67
C PHE A 177 -1.86 22.25 41.73
N LEU A 178 -0.93 21.52 42.37
CA LEU A 178 -1.22 20.37 43.24
C LEU A 178 -0.59 20.47 44.65
N GLY A 179 -0.24 21.67 45.09
CA GLY A 179 0.35 21.91 46.43
C GLY A 179 1.83 21.50 46.57
N ASN A 180 2.34 20.60 45.72
CA ASN A 180 3.78 20.33 45.57
C ASN A 180 4.22 20.58 44.12
N VAL A 181 5.18 21.50 43.94
CA VAL A 181 5.61 22.00 42.64
C VAL A 181 6.23 20.89 41.78
N ILE A 182 7.03 20.02 42.39
CA ILE A 182 7.71 18.90 41.70
C ILE A 182 6.67 17.89 41.16
N LEU A 183 5.61 17.62 41.94
CA LEU A 183 4.57 16.68 41.54
C LEU A 183 3.72 17.25 40.38
N SER A 184 3.41 18.55 40.46
CA SER A 184 2.67 19.28 39.42
C SER A 184 3.42 19.24 38.08
N ASP A 185 4.70 19.61 38.09
CA ASP A 185 5.54 19.66 36.89
C ASP A 185 5.76 18.25 36.29
N THR A 186 5.92 17.24 37.14
CA THR A 186 6.06 15.83 36.70
C THR A 186 4.78 15.34 36.01
N VAL A 187 3.60 15.59 36.60
CA VAL A 187 2.32 15.16 36.02
C VAL A 187 2.05 15.89 34.71
N ALA A 188 2.32 17.20 34.64
CA ALA A 188 2.18 17.98 33.41
C ALA A 188 3.10 17.46 32.29
N CYS A 189 4.38 17.19 32.60
CA CYS A 189 5.33 16.63 31.66
C CYS A 189 4.88 15.26 31.13
N VAL A 190 4.48 14.34 32.02
CA VAL A 190 3.99 13.00 31.62
C VAL A 190 2.74 13.11 30.76
N MET A 191 1.77 13.96 31.12
CA MET A 191 0.53 14.14 30.37
C MET A 191 0.78 14.73 28.98
N GLU A 192 1.67 15.71 28.87
CA GLU A 192 2.10 16.27 27.59
C GLU A 192 2.82 15.23 26.71
N LEU A 193 3.70 14.40 27.30
CA LEU A 193 4.41 13.33 26.59
C LEU A 193 3.46 12.23 26.11
N CYS A 194 2.53 11.79 26.96
CA CYS A 194 1.50 10.83 26.59
C CYS A 194 0.62 11.35 25.45
N SER A 195 0.21 12.62 25.53
CA SER A 195 -0.59 13.28 24.49
C SER A 195 0.17 13.38 23.16
N TRP A 196 1.44 13.78 23.20
CA TRP A 196 2.27 13.84 22.01
C TRP A 196 2.54 12.45 21.41
N LEU A 197 2.82 11.45 22.25
CA LEU A 197 2.98 10.06 21.83
C LEU A 197 1.71 9.54 21.15
N TYR A 198 0.54 9.79 21.74
CA TYR A 198 -0.75 9.39 21.17
C TYR A 198 -0.99 10.02 19.79
N ARG A 199 -0.78 11.34 19.65
CA ARG A 199 -0.99 12.03 18.36
C ARG A 199 -0.03 11.53 17.29
N THR A 200 1.26 11.41 17.61
CA THR A 200 2.28 10.93 16.66
C THR A 200 2.03 9.47 16.26
N THR A 201 1.69 8.60 17.20
CA THR A 201 1.37 7.20 16.92
C THR A 201 0.14 7.06 16.01
N VAL A 202 -0.93 7.81 16.25
CA VAL A 202 -2.14 7.79 15.37
C VAL A 202 -1.78 8.24 13.94
N ILE A 203 -0.99 9.29 13.79
CA ILE A 203 -0.55 9.79 12.47
C ILE A 203 0.27 8.72 11.75
N PHE A 204 1.31 8.18 12.40
CA PHE A 204 2.18 7.17 11.80
C PHE A 204 1.44 5.86 11.52
N LEU A 205 0.48 5.47 12.35
CA LEU A 205 -0.34 4.28 12.11
C LEU A 205 -1.07 4.39 10.76
N VAL A 206 -1.77 5.49 10.49
CA VAL A 206 -2.51 5.63 9.24
C VAL A 206 -1.56 5.66 8.04
N CYS A 207 -0.41 6.33 8.18
CA CYS A 207 0.64 6.35 7.15
C CYS A 207 1.17 4.94 6.84
N VAL A 208 1.44 4.15 7.88
CA VAL A 208 1.93 2.78 7.73
C VAL A 208 0.83 1.84 7.24
N LEU A 209 -0.43 2.02 7.61
CA LEU A 209 -1.54 1.24 7.07
C LEU A 209 -1.69 1.45 5.58
N PHE A 210 -1.59 2.70 5.12
CA PHE A 210 -1.56 2.98 3.69
C PHE A 210 -0.33 2.37 3.00
N ARG A 211 0.87 2.51 3.59
CA ARG A 211 2.09 1.85 3.09
C ARG A 211 1.92 0.34 2.99
N LEU A 212 1.34 -0.30 4.00
CA LEU A 212 1.05 -1.73 4.03
C LEU A 212 0.10 -2.07 2.89
N ILE A 213 -1.06 -1.40 2.77
CA ILE A 213 -2.01 -1.62 1.67
C ILE A 213 -1.32 -1.49 0.30
N CYS A 214 -0.49 -0.47 0.10
CA CYS A 214 0.27 -0.28 -1.13
C CYS A 214 1.26 -1.44 -1.38
N HIS A 215 1.98 -1.88 -0.35
CA HIS A 215 2.91 -3.01 -0.47
C HIS A 215 2.19 -4.32 -0.82
N LEU A 216 1.04 -4.55 -0.21
CA LEU A 216 0.23 -5.75 -0.48
C LEU A 216 -0.27 -5.77 -1.92
N GLN A 217 -0.63 -4.62 -2.48
CA GLN A 217 -0.95 -4.54 -3.91
C GLN A 217 0.28 -4.74 -4.80
N ILE A 218 1.48 -4.35 -4.36
CA ILE A 218 2.72 -4.63 -5.09
C ILE A 218 2.99 -6.14 -5.15
N LEU A 219 2.79 -6.87 -4.05
CA LEU A 219 2.91 -8.34 -4.04
C LEU A 219 1.95 -8.96 -5.06
N ARG A 220 0.69 -8.54 -5.08
CA ARG A 220 -0.29 -9.00 -6.07
C ARG A 220 0.12 -8.67 -7.51
N LEU A 221 0.74 -7.51 -7.73
CA LEU A 221 1.23 -7.12 -9.04
C LEU A 221 2.44 -7.98 -9.48
N GLN A 222 3.28 -8.41 -8.54
CA GLN A 222 4.38 -9.33 -8.80
C GLN A 222 3.87 -10.72 -9.14
N ASP A 223 2.81 -11.18 -8.49
CA ASP A 223 2.18 -12.46 -8.84
C ASP A 223 1.50 -12.39 -10.21
N PHE A 224 0.84 -11.27 -10.51
CA PHE A 224 0.33 -11.00 -11.87
C PHE A 224 1.44 -11.00 -12.93
N ALA A 225 2.64 -10.48 -12.61
CA ALA A 225 3.76 -10.51 -13.54
C ALA A 225 4.24 -11.94 -13.87
N LYS A 226 4.06 -12.91 -12.96
CA LYS A 226 4.37 -14.33 -13.22
C LYS A 226 3.35 -14.99 -14.15
N LEU A 227 2.09 -14.53 -14.15
CA LEU A 227 1.07 -15.07 -15.03
C LEU A 227 1.42 -14.87 -16.51
N PHE A 228 2.12 -13.80 -16.88
CA PHE A 228 2.63 -13.61 -18.25
C PHE A 228 3.62 -14.70 -18.71
N GLN A 229 4.23 -15.44 -17.79
CA GLN A 229 5.15 -16.55 -18.14
C GLN A 229 4.44 -17.89 -18.27
N ILE A 230 3.26 -18.04 -17.67
CA ILE A 230 2.56 -19.34 -17.53
C ILE A 230 1.33 -19.40 -18.44
N ASP A 231 0.55 -18.32 -18.51
CA ASP A 231 -0.71 -18.26 -19.26
C ASP A 231 -0.54 -17.46 -20.57
N SER A 232 -0.93 -18.06 -21.70
CA SER A 232 -0.85 -17.46 -23.03
C SER A 232 -2.14 -16.75 -23.47
N ASP A 233 -3.23 -16.88 -22.71
CA ASP A 233 -4.52 -16.28 -23.08
C ASP A 233 -4.58 -14.78 -22.73
N VAL A 234 -4.76 -13.96 -23.76
CA VAL A 234 -4.92 -12.50 -23.66
C VAL A 234 -6.14 -12.13 -22.80
N GLY A 235 -7.22 -12.92 -22.87
CA GLY A 235 -8.46 -12.65 -22.16
C GLY A 235 -8.32 -12.75 -20.64
N SER A 236 -7.65 -13.79 -20.15
CA SER A 236 -7.38 -13.98 -18.72
C SER A 236 -6.48 -12.87 -18.15
N ILE A 237 -5.42 -12.48 -18.89
CA ILE A 237 -4.50 -11.39 -18.53
C ILE A 237 -5.25 -10.06 -18.40
N LEU A 238 -6.12 -9.73 -19.36
CA LEU A 238 -6.91 -8.50 -19.33
C LEU A 238 -7.89 -8.46 -18.14
N SER A 239 -8.59 -9.57 -17.89
CA SER A 239 -9.54 -9.70 -16.79
C SER A 239 -8.86 -9.50 -15.42
N GLU A 240 -7.70 -10.11 -15.21
CA GLU A 240 -6.92 -9.93 -13.98
C GLU A 240 -6.35 -8.51 -13.85
N HIS A 241 -5.84 -7.92 -14.93
CA HIS A 241 -5.41 -6.52 -14.90
C HIS A 241 -6.57 -5.57 -14.54
N LEU A 242 -7.77 -5.77 -15.09
CA LEU A 242 -8.96 -4.99 -14.74
C LEU A 242 -9.36 -5.16 -13.28
N ARG A 243 -9.22 -6.37 -12.73
CA ARG A 243 -9.45 -6.64 -11.30
C ARG A 243 -8.48 -5.87 -10.41
N ILE A 244 -7.18 -5.88 -10.73
CA ILE A 244 -6.16 -5.13 -9.99
C ILE A 244 -6.43 -3.63 -10.08
N ARG A 245 -6.74 -3.11 -11.28
CA ARG A 245 -7.08 -1.70 -11.50
C ARG A 245 -8.29 -1.27 -10.69
N ARG A 246 -9.31 -2.13 -10.57
CA ARG A 246 -10.49 -1.89 -9.72
C ARG A 246 -10.10 -1.75 -8.25
N HIS A 247 -9.24 -2.63 -7.73
CA HIS A 247 -8.75 -2.54 -6.35
C HIS A 247 -7.95 -1.27 -6.09
N LEU A 248 -7.03 -0.91 -7.00
CA LEU A 248 -6.27 0.34 -6.91
C LEU A 248 -7.18 1.57 -6.92
N ARG A 249 -8.20 1.59 -7.78
CA ARG A 249 -9.20 2.68 -7.82
C ARG A 249 -9.99 2.79 -6.52
N ILE A 250 -10.37 1.67 -5.93
CA ILE A 250 -11.07 1.65 -4.63
C ILE A 250 -10.16 2.20 -3.52
N ILE A 251 -8.89 1.79 -3.50
CA ILE A 251 -7.90 2.28 -2.51
C ILE A 251 -7.67 3.79 -2.69
N SER A 252 -7.38 4.22 -3.91
CA SER A 252 -7.23 5.64 -4.28
C SER A 252 -8.45 6.45 -3.83
N HIS A 253 -9.67 6.01 -4.14
CA HIS A 253 -10.88 6.72 -3.76
C HIS A 253 -11.06 6.85 -2.23
N ARG A 254 -10.69 5.81 -1.47
CA ARG A 254 -10.76 5.84 0.00
C ARG A 254 -9.78 6.84 0.60
N TYR A 255 -8.56 6.92 0.05
CA TYR A 255 -7.48 7.73 0.61
C TYR A 255 -7.32 9.11 -0.03
N ARG A 256 -7.96 9.41 -1.16
CA ARG A 256 -7.75 10.69 -1.89
C ARG A 256 -7.97 11.92 -1.03
N SER A 257 -9.05 11.92 -0.22
CA SER A 257 -9.36 13.05 0.66
C SER A 257 -8.34 13.13 1.79
N PHE A 258 -7.93 11.99 2.34
CA PHE A 258 -6.95 11.94 3.42
C PHE A 258 -5.57 12.44 2.95
N ILE A 259 -5.07 11.96 1.81
CA ILE A 259 -3.79 12.39 1.25
C ILE A 259 -3.80 13.89 0.95
N LEU A 260 -4.88 14.41 0.37
CA LEU A 260 -5.02 15.84 0.08
C LEU A 260 -5.08 16.68 1.37
N CYS A 261 -5.93 16.31 2.33
CA CYS A 261 -6.02 17.02 3.60
C CYS A 261 -4.68 17.01 4.34
N LEU A 262 -3.97 15.87 4.36
CA LEU A 262 -2.67 15.79 4.98
C LEU A 262 -1.64 16.68 4.27
N LEU A 263 -1.58 16.65 2.93
CA LEU A 263 -0.70 17.52 2.16
C LEU A 263 -0.95 18.98 2.52
N VAL A 264 -2.22 19.43 2.48
CA VAL A 264 -2.60 20.82 2.80
C VAL A 264 -2.25 21.19 4.24
N LEU A 265 -2.58 20.35 5.22
CA LEU A 265 -2.30 20.62 6.63
C LEU A 265 -0.80 20.66 6.92
N VAL A 266 -0.03 19.73 6.34
CA VAL A 266 1.43 19.70 6.50
C VAL A 266 2.05 20.93 5.84
N THR A 267 1.77 21.20 4.57
CA THR A 267 2.30 22.40 3.87
C THR A 267 1.92 23.69 4.61
N GLY A 268 0.67 23.82 5.06
CA GLY A 268 0.21 24.97 5.85
C GLY A 268 0.94 25.12 7.18
N SER A 269 1.19 24.01 7.90
CA SER A 269 1.97 24.02 9.14
C SER A 269 3.43 24.40 8.93
N GLN A 270 4.06 23.89 7.86
CA GLN A 270 5.46 24.23 7.53
C GLN A 270 5.58 25.71 7.15
N PHE A 271 4.63 26.20 6.37
CA PHE A 271 4.58 27.60 5.99
C PHE A 271 4.37 28.52 7.20
N SER A 272 3.45 28.18 8.11
CA SER A 272 3.23 28.94 9.34
C SER A 272 4.45 28.90 10.27
N SER A 273 5.07 27.73 10.42
CA SER A 273 6.33 27.55 11.17
C SER A 273 7.42 28.48 10.64
N LEU A 274 7.60 28.50 9.31
CA LEU A 274 8.60 29.34 8.66
C LEU A 274 8.29 30.83 8.88
N LEU A 275 7.05 31.26 8.65
CA LEU A 275 6.59 32.64 8.85
C LEU A 275 6.87 33.19 10.25
N ILE A 276 6.55 32.42 11.30
CA ILE A 276 6.75 32.88 12.68
C ILE A 276 8.25 32.91 13.00
N THR A 277 9.01 31.92 12.54
CA THR A 277 10.47 31.87 12.73
C THR A 277 11.16 33.04 12.02
N THR A 278 10.70 33.45 10.84
CA THR A 278 11.29 34.57 10.09
C THR A 278 10.84 35.94 10.57
N LYS A 279 9.61 36.07 11.13
CA LYS A 279 9.11 37.34 11.71
C LYS A 279 9.75 37.66 13.06
N ALA A 280 10.14 36.64 13.81
CA ALA A 280 10.89 36.82 15.05
C ALA A 280 12.31 37.27 14.70
N TYR A 281 12.58 38.57 14.68
CA TYR A 281 13.92 39.18 14.58
C TYR A 281 14.86 38.82 15.76
N THR A 282 14.50 37.83 16.58
CA THR A 282 15.22 37.40 17.79
C THR A 282 15.88 36.05 17.55
N GLU A 283 17.02 35.85 18.23
CA GLU A 283 17.84 34.64 18.14
C GLU A 283 17.00 33.36 18.27
N VAL A 284 17.07 32.51 17.24
CA VAL A 284 16.35 31.23 17.17
C VAL A 284 17.06 30.21 18.06
N ASN A 285 16.93 30.38 19.37
CA ASN A 285 17.57 29.50 20.34
C ASN A 285 16.91 28.11 20.33
N MET A 286 17.74 27.05 20.39
CA MET A 286 17.32 25.64 20.40
C MET A 286 16.26 25.36 21.50
N TYR A 287 16.32 26.13 22.59
CA TYR A 287 15.36 26.16 23.68
C TYR A 287 13.92 26.44 23.25
N ARG A 288 13.70 27.36 22.30
CA ARG A 288 12.36 27.77 21.85
C ARG A 288 11.90 27.01 20.60
N ALA A 289 12.83 26.64 19.72
CA ALA A 289 12.51 26.05 18.41
C ALA A 289 12.51 24.50 18.39
N GLY A 290 13.01 23.84 19.44
CA GLY A 290 13.11 22.37 19.48
C GLY A 290 11.78 21.65 19.29
N GLU A 291 10.72 22.10 19.97
CA GLU A 291 9.38 21.51 19.82
C GLU A 291 8.81 21.69 18.42
N LEU A 292 9.02 22.88 17.83
CA LEU A 292 8.61 23.22 16.47
C LEU A 292 9.32 22.34 15.44
N ALA A 293 10.64 22.18 15.59
CA ALA A 293 11.44 21.35 14.69
C ALA A 293 11.03 19.87 14.76
N LEU A 294 10.84 19.31 15.97
CA LEU A 294 10.37 17.93 16.13
C LEU A 294 8.97 17.73 15.54
N CYS A 295 8.06 18.68 15.74
CA CYS A 295 6.74 18.64 15.13
C CYS A 295 6.81 18.71 13.59
N SER A 296 7.62 19.61 13.04
CA SER A 296 7.83 19.71 11.59
C SER A 296 8.37 18.39 11.01
N MET A 297 9.41 17.83 11.62
CA MET A 297 10.04 16.60 11.16
C MET A 297 9.07 15.41 11.19
N THR A 298 8.25 15.28 12.25
CA THR A 298 7.26 14.20 12.34
C THR A 298 6.19 14.31 11.25
N LEU A 299 5.65 15.52 11.02
CA LEU A 299 4.63 15.78 10.00
C LEU A 299 5.16 15.55 8.57
N VAL A 300 6.36 16.05 8.24
CA VAL A 300 6.99 15.83 6.93
C VAL A 300 7.30 14.36 6.71
N THR A 301 7.82 13.66 7.73
CA THR A 301 8.11 12.22 7.62
C THR A 301 6.83 11.43 7.35
N ALA A 302 5.74 11.74 8.03
CA ALA A 302 4.43 11.12 7.78
C ALA A 302 3.96 11.33 6.33
N LEU A 303 4.03 12.56 5.82
CA LEU A 303 3.67 12.89 4.44
C LEU A 303 4.54 12.16 3.42
N LEU A 304 5.87 12.13 3.63
CA LEU A 304 6.81 11.46 2.74
C LEU A 304 6.58 9.95 2.69
N ILE A 305 6.24 9.30 3.81
CA ILE A 305 5.90 7.87 3.84
C ILE A 305 4.69 7.60 2.92
N LEU A 306 3.67 8.45 2.97
CA LEU A 306 2.46 8.32 2.14
C LEU A 306 2.76 8.55 0.66
N LEU A 307 3.38 9.69 0.33
CA LEU A 307 3.69 10.06 -1.06
C LEU A 307 4.65 9.06 -1.72
N ARG A 308 5.70 8.61 -1.01
CA ARG A 308 6.61 7.58 -1.53
C ARG A 308 5.92 6.23 -1.72
N SER A 309 5.00 5.86 -0.82
CA SER A 309 4.25 4.61 -0.97
C SER A 309 3.33 4.66 -2.19
N ALA A 310 2.66 5.80 -2.41
CA ALA A 310 1.78 6.02 -3.56
C ALA A 310 2.56 6.08 -4.89
N SER A 311 3.68 6.79 -4.94
CA SER A 311 4.50 6.88 -6.16
C SER A 311 5.15 5.53 -6.50
N LYS A 312 5.59 4.75 -5.50
CA LYS A 312 6.15 3.42 -5.70
C LYS A 312 5.16 2.46 -6.36
N ILE A 313 3.91 2.43 -5.89
CA ILE A 313 2.89 1.55 -6.48
C ILE A 313 2.47 2.02 -7.87
N THR A 314 2.32 3.32 -8.11
CA THR A 314 2.03 3.86 -9.45
C THR A 314 3.14 3.50 -10.43
N HIS A 315 4.41 3.66 -10.04
CA HIS A 315 5.54 3.26 -10.88
C HIS A 315 5.54 1.75 -11.18
N LYS A 316 5.24 0.91 -10.17
CA LYS A 316 5.16 -0.54 -10.38
C LYS A 316 3.98 -0.92 -11.30
N ALA A 317 2.83 -0.27 -11.15
CA ALA A 317 1.67 -0.44 -12.01
C ALA A 317 1.97 -0.01 -13.46
N GLN A 318 2.71 1.08 -13.66
CA GLN A 318 3.18 1.51 -14.98
C GLN A 318 4.20 0.54 -15.58
N ALA A 319 5.06 -0.09 -14.79
CA ALA A 319 6.04 -1.07 -15.30
C ALA A 319 5.39 -2.32 -15.93
N VAL A 320 4.13 -2.61 -15.62
CA VAL A 320 3.37 -3.70 -16.24
C VAL A 320 3.19 -3.49 -17.75
N THR A 321 3.08 -2.25 -18.22
CA THR A 321 2.92 -1.96 -19.66
C THR A 321 4.16 -2.40 -20.44
N CYS A 322 5.35 -2.13 -19.89
CA CYS A 322 6.62 -2.57 -20.45
C CYS A 322 6.76 -4.10 -20.42
N LEU A 323 6.31 -4.75 -19.34
CA LEU A 323 6.29 -6.21 -19.26
C LEU A 323 5.38 -6.82 -20.35
N ALA A 324 4.20 -6.26 -20.55
CA ALA A 324 3.28 -6.71 -21.58
C ALA A 324 3.83 -6.49 -23.00
N ALA A 325 4.52 -5.38 -23.25
CA ALA A 325 5.21 -5.14 -24.51
C ALA A 325 6.33 -6.17 -24.75
N LYS A 326 7.14 -6.47 -23.72
CA LYS A 326 8.15 -7.53 -23.81
C LYS A 326 7.54 -8.90 -24.09
N TRP A 327 6.47 -9.24 -23.37
CA TRP A 327 5.72 -10.48 -23.58
C TRP A 327 5.17 -10.57 -25.01
N HIS A 328 4.59 -9.48 -25.53
CA HIS A 328 4.13 -9.42 -26.91
C HIS A 328 5.27 -9.73 -27.89
N VAL A 329 6.41 -9.05 -27.77
CA VAL A 329 7.57 -9.26 -28.64
C VAL A 329 8.09 -10.70 -28.58
N CYS A 330 8.23 -11.28 -27.38
CA CYS A 330 8.65 -12.66 -27.20
C CYS A 330 7.66 -13.64 -27.85
N ALA A 331 6.37 -13.48 -27.60
CA ALA A 331 5.33 -14.34 -28.19
C ALA A 331 5.26 -14.20 -29.72
N THR A 332 5.56 -13.02 -30.27
CA THR A 332 5.65 -12.85 -31.72
C THR A 332 6.89 -13.51 -32.31
N LEU A 333 8.05 -13.40 -31.67
CA LEU A 333 9.29 -14.05 -32.14
C LEU A 333 9.13 -15.57 -32.17
N GLU A 334 8.57 -16.15 -31.10
CA GLU A 334 8.30 -17.59 -31.01
C GLU A 334 7.32 -18.05 -32.10
N SER A 335 6.32 -17.24 -32.44
CA SER A 335 5.41 -17.56 -33.55
C SER A 335 6.07 -17.54 -34.93
N PHE A 336 7.16 -16.77 -35.12
CA PHE A 336 7.94 -16.79 -36.35
C PHE A 336 8.90 -17.98 -36.40
N GLU A 337 9.54 -18.35 -35.28
CA GLU A 337 10.41 -19.54 -35.23
C GLU A 337 9.65 -20.84 -35.52
N ILE A 338 8.40 -20.95 -35.04
CA ILE A 338 7.53 -22.09 -35.36
C ILE A 338 7.17 -22.10 -36.86
N ALA A 339 6.94 -20.93 -37.46
CA ALA A 339 6.62 -20.82 -38.89
C ALA A 339 7.83 -21.10 -39.80
N ASP A 340 9.03 -20.69 -39.40
CA ASP A 340 10.28 -20.92 -40.16
C ASP A 340 10.83 -22.35 -39.98
N GLY A 341 10.43 -23.05 -38.91
CA GLY A 341 10.78 -24.46 -38.64
C GLY A 341 9.97 -25.49 -39.44
N GLU A 342 8.85 -25.07 -40.06
CA GLU A 342 8.06 -25.91 -40.96
C GLU A 342 8.64 -25.88 -42.38
N THR A 343 9.73 -26.61 -42.59
CA THR A 343 9.91 -27.23 -43.91
C THR A 343 8.74 -28.20 -44.13
N PRO A 344 8.06 -28.17 -45.29
CA PRO A 344 6.99 -29.13 -45.59
C PRO A 344 7.64 -30.49 -45.84
N THR A 345 8.02 -31.19 -44.77
CA THR A 345 8.27 -32.61 -44.85
C THR A 345 6.92 -33.28 -44.97
N LEU A 346 6.56 -33.61 -46.21
CA LEU A 346 5.58 -34.63 -46.55
C LEU A 346 5.86 -35.84 -45.65
N VAL A 347 5.13 -35.95 -44.55
CA VAL A 347 5.13 -37.15 -43.71
C VAL A 347 4.43 -38.21 -44.54
N ALA A 348 5.23 -39.00 -45.26
CA ALA A 348 4.81 -40.27 -45.82
C ALA A 348 4.37 -41.19 -44.68
N ARG A 349 3.09 -41.10 -44.30
CA ARG A 349 2.43 -41.98 -43.34
C ARG A 349 1.79 -43.13 -44.12
N ASN A 350 2.59 -44.15 -44.45
CA ASN A 350 2.02 -45.43 -44.87
C ASN A 350 1.85 -46.38 -43.68
N SER A 351 0.63 -46.97 -43.66
CA SER A 351 0.17 -48.19 -43.00
C SER A 351 -0.59 -48.09 -41.66
N ASN A 352 -1.91 -48.13 -41.83
CA ASN A 352 -2.89 -49.06 -41.25
C ASN A 352 -3.17 -49.08 -39.74
N ASN A 353 -4.36 -48.54 -39.38
CA ASN A 353 -5.55 -49.26 -38.90
C ASN A 353 -6.30 -48.57 -37.74
N ASN A 354 -7.59 -48.35 -38.01
CA ASN A 354 -8.77 -48.30 -37.13
C ASN A 354 -9.10 -47.07 -36.26
N LYS A 355 -10.17 -46.40 -36.73
CA LYS A 355 -11.45 -46.05 -36.05
C LYS A 355 -11.47 -44.98 -34.94
N GLY A 356 -12.24 -43.92 -35.22
CA GLY A 356 -12.95 -43.11 -34.22
C GLY A 356 -13.19 -41.66 -34.66
N ASN A 357 -14.26 -41.42 -35.40
CA ASN A 357 -14.75 -40.09 -35.83
C ASN A 357 -15.22 -39.22 -34.64
N ASP A 358 -15.02 -37.90 -34.75
CA ASP A 358 -16.11 -36.91 -34.71
C ASP A 358 -15.56 -35.50 -35.00
N VAL A 359 -15.81 -34.99 -36.22
CA VAL A 359 -15.79 -33.55 -36.52
C VAL A 359 -17.05 -33.24 -37.31
N ILE A 360 -17.89 -32.42 -36.69
CA ILE A 360 -19.16 -31.91 -37.21
C ILE A 360 -18.86 -30.97 -38.38
N THR A 361 -19.29 -31.36 -39.57
CA THR A 361 -19.35 -30.52 -40.77
C THR A 361 -20.75 -29.93 -40.88
N LEU A 362 -20.88 -28.61 -40.86
CA LEU A 362 -22.08 -27.90 -41.30
C LEU A 362 -21.84 -27.50 -42.75
N ALA A 363 -22.38 -28.30 -43.65
CA ALA A 363 -22.51 -27.99 -45.06
C ALA A 363 -23.85 -27.26 -45.26
N GLU A 364 -23.81 -26.09 -45.89
CA GLU A 364 -24.91 -25.61 -46.72
C GLU A 364 -24.31 -25.21 -48.07
N SER A 365 -24.74 -25.95 -49.09
CA SER A 365 -24.52 -25.71 -50.51
C SER A 365 -25.91 -25.47 -51.11
N ASP A 366 -26.02 -24.51 -52.03
CA ASP A 366 -26.51 -24.76 -53.40
C ASP A 366 -26.86 -23.44 -54.09
N SER A 367 -26.25 -23.21 -55.27
CA SER A 367 -26.96 -23.19 -56.55
C SER A 367 -26.02 -22.79 -57.70
N ASP A 368 -26.06 -23.60 -58.76
CA ASP A 368 -25.24 -23.58 -59.97
C ASP A 368 -25.48 -22.37 -60.90
N ASP A 369 -24.44 -21.91 -61.62
CA ASP A 369 -24.55 -21.48 -63.03
C ASP A 369 -23.19 -21.48 -63.76
N TYR A 370 -23.25 -21.68 -65.08
CA TYR A 370 -22.20 -22.04 -66.03
C TYR A 370 -21.18 -20.93 -66.38
N GLY A 371 -19.90 -21.35 -66.50
CA GLY A 371 -18.96 -21.01 -67.59
C GLY A 371 -18.36 -19.61 -67.67
N ASP A 372 -17.06 -19.48 -67.36
CA ASP A 372 -16.06 -18.90 -68.28
C ASP A 372 -14.64 -19.22 -67.79
N GLU A 373 -13.68 -19.21 -68.71
CA GLU A 373 -12.26 -19.46 -68.49
C GLU A 373 -11.60 -18.31 -67.69
N GLU A 374 -10.41 -18.60 -67.11
CA GLU A 374 -9.50 -17.67 -66.38
C GLU A 374 -9.79 -17.47 -64.87
N ASP A 375 -9.04 -18.16 -64.00
CA ASP A 375 -7.95 -17.57 -63.18
C ASP A 375 -7.42 -18.64 -62.19
N ASP A 376 -6.32 -19.29 -62.56
CA ASP A 376 -5.56 -20.23 -61.73
C ASP A 376 -4.81 -19.48 -60.62
N LEU A 377 -5.48 -18.74 -59.72
CA LEU A 377 -4.77 -18.08 -58.59
C LEU A 377 -5.63 -17.49 -57.47
N ASP A 378 -6.73 -18.12 -57.05
CA ASP A 378 -7.41 -17.70 -55.82
C ASP A 378 -7.49 -18.81 -54.76
N ASN A 379 -6.32 -19.17 -54.22
CA ASN A 379 -6.24 -19.92 -52.97
C ASN A 379 -6.56 -18.98 -51.79
N ASN A 380 -7.84 -18.60 -51.66
CA ASN A 380 -8.37 -17.86 -50.51
C ASN A 380 -8.41 -18.68 -49.20
N ASN A 381 -7.85 -19.88 -49.19
CA ASN A 381 -7.71 -20.67 -47.99
C ASN A 381 -6.46 -20.22 -47.23
N ILE A 382 -6.59 -19.12 -46.46
CA ILE A 382 -5.58 -18.73 -45.48
C ILE A 382 -5.35 -19.96 -44.60
N ILE A 383 -4.15 -20.53 -44.70
CA ILE A 383 -3.74 -21.71 -43.96
C ILE A 383 -4.13 -21.48 -42.49
N PRO A 384 -4.93 -22.36 -41.86
CA PRO A 384 -5.47 -22.13 -40.52
C PRO A 384 -4.40 -21.79 -39.47
N ALA A 385 -3.17 -22.28 -39.65
CA ALA A 385 -2.01 -21.93 -38.83
C ALA A 385 -1.59 -20.45 -38.96
N TYR A 386 -1.62 -19.87 -40.17
CA TYR A 386 -1.33 -18.45 -40.42
C TYR A 386 -2.49 -17.53 -39.98
N ALA A 387 -3.73 -17.98 -40.13
CA ALA A 387 -4.90 -17.27 -39.58
C ALA A 387 -4.88 -17.25 -38.03
N PHE A 388 -4.50 -18.36 -37.39
CA PHE A 388 -4.42 -18.45 -35.94
C PHE A 388 -3.29 -17.57 -35.38
N SER A 389 -2.12 -17.54 -36.04
CA SER A 389 -0.98 -16.71 -35.62
C SER A 389 -1.30 -15.21 -35.76
N THR A 390 -1.94 -14.79 -36.86
CA THR A 390 -2.37 -13.40 -37.09
C THR A 390 -3.47 -12.92 -36.13
N ILE A 391 -4.46 -13.76 -35.82
CA ILE A 391 -5.50 -13.43 -34.82
C ILE A 391 -4.88 -13.29 -33.42
N SER A 392 -3.95 -14.19 -33.05
CA SER A 392 -3.25 -14.11 -31.77
C SER A 392 -2.39 -12.84 -31.65
N PHE A 393 -1.72 -12.46 -32.75
CA PHE A 393 -0.98 -11.22 -32.86
C PHE A 393 -1.88 -10.00 -32.65
N GLN A 394 -3.01 -9.91 -33.36
CA GLN A 394 -3.94 -8.78 -33.24
C GLN A 394 -4.49 -8.66 -31.81
N LYS A 395 -4.81 -9.77 -31.15
CA LYS A 395 -5.26 -9.77 -29.74
C LYS A 395 -4.19 -9.24 -28.79
N ARG A 396 -2.93 -9.70 -28.94
CA ARG A 396 -1.83 -9.23 -28.08
C ARG A 396 -1.50 -7.75 -28.35
N GLN A 397 -1.50 -7.32 -29.60
CA GLN A 397 -1.27 -5.93 -29.98
C GLN A 397 -2.38 -5.00 -29.42
N ALA A 398 -3.64 -5.43 -29.48
CA ALA A 398 -4.75 -4.70 -28.88
C ALA A 398 -4.60 -4.59 -27.35
N LEU A 399 -4.11 -5.63 -26.67
CA LEU A 399 -3.83 -5.60 -25.24
C LEU A 399 -2.71 -4.61 -24.89
N VAL A 400 -1.61 -4.61 -25.64
CA VAL A 400 -0.50 -3.67 -25.42
C VAL A 400 -0.96 -2.24 -25.66
N SER A 401 -1.68 -1.98 -26.75
CA SER A 401 -2.24 -0.66 -27.04
C SER A 401 -3.22 -0.21 -25.94
N TYR A 402 -4.04 -1.12 -25.41
CA TYR A 402 -4.89 -0.84 -24.25
C TYR A 402 -4.07 -0.42 -23.03
N PHE A 403 -2.99 -1.12 -22.71
CA PHE A 403 -2.11 -0.79 -21.57
C PHE A 403 -1.37 0.54 -21.74
N GLU A 404 -0.90 0.84 -22.94
CA GLU A 404 -0.24 2.10 -23.26
C GLU A 404 -1.18 3.29 -23.06
N ASN A 405 -2.43 3.15 -23.54
CA ASN A 405 -3.42 4.22 -23.45
C ASN A 405 -4.11 4.31 -22.07
N ASN A 406 -3.98 3.28 -21.23
CA ASN A 406 -4.59 3.22 -19.90
C ASN A 406 -3.55 3.13 -18.78
N ARG A 407 -2.94 4.26 -18.43
CA ARG A 407 -2.03 4.34 -17.28
C ARG A 407 -2.71 3.86 -16.00
N ALA A 408 -2.13 2.85 -15.36
CA ALA A 408 -2.56 2.32 -14.06
C ALA A 408 -1.78 3.00 -12.92
N GLY A 409 -2.43 3.21 -11.77
CA GLY A 409 -1.80 3.83 -10.61
C GLY A 409 -2.81 4.38 -9.60
N ILE A 410 -2.28 4.96 -8.52
CA ILE A 410 -3.10 5.70 -7.55
C ILE A 410 -3.31 7.11 -8.10
N THR A 411 -4.59 7.49 -8.27
CA THR A 411 -4.97 8.85 -8.68
C THR A 411 -5.60 9.62 -7.53
N VAL A 412 -5.38 10.93 -7.47
CA VAL A 412 -6.03 11.86 -6.54
C VAL A 412 -6.64 12.97 -7.39
N TYR A 413 -7.98 13.00 -7.46
CA TYR A 413 -8.76 13.98 -8.24
C TYR A 413 -8.27 14.18 -9.68
N GLY A 414 -7.97 13.07 -10.38
CA GLY A 414 -7.52 13.09 -11.78
C GLY A 414 -6.00 13.11 -11.96
N PHE A 415 -5.23 13.53 -10.94
CA PHE A 415 -3.78 13.50 -10.98
C PHE A 415 -3.23 12.14 -10.54
N THR A 416 -2.37 11.52 -11.33
CA THR A 416 -1.67 10.29 -10.94
C THR A 416 -0.53 10.61 -9.98
N LEU A 417 -0.51 10.01 -8.79
CA LEU A 417 0.61 10.11 -7.85
C LEU A 417 1.78 9.26 -8.34
N ASP A 418 2.64 9.85 -9.16
CA ASP A 418 3.85 9.29 -9.73
C ASP A 418 5.11 10.06 -9.26
N ARG A 419 6.28 9.78 -9.84
CA ARG A 419 7.51 10.50 -9.48
C ARG A 419 7.45 11.97 -9.94
N GLY A 420 6.87 12.24 -11.11
CA GLY A 420 6.72 13.59 -11.64
C GLY A 420 5.90 14.48 -10.72
N THR A 421 4.72 14.02 -10.29
CA THR A 421 3.88 14.77 -9.34
C THR A 421 4.57 15.01 -8.01
N LEU A 422 5.36 14.07 -7.49
CA LEU A 422 6.17 14.29 -6.28
C LEU A 422 7.18 15.44 -6.50
N HIS A 423 7.88 15.46 -7.63
CA HIS A 423 8.75 16.58 -7.99
C HIS A 423 7.99 17.90 -8.12
N THR A 424 6.77 17.89 -8.66
CA THR A 424 5.95 19.11 -8.75
C THR A 424 5.49 19.61 -7.37
N ILE A 425 5.13 18.71 -6.45
CA ILE A 425 4.78 19.07 -5.07
C ILE A 425 5.99 19.69 -4.38
N PHE A 426 7.15 19.05 -4.48
CA PHE A 426 8.39 19.58 -3.92
C PHE A 426 8.77 20.92 -4.53
N GLY A 427 8.63 21.07 -5.85
CA GLY A 427 8.86 22.35 -6.54
C GLY A 427 7.93 23.44 -6.04
N LEU A 428 6.63 23.14 -5.86
CA LEU A 428 5.64 24.07 -5.33
C LEU A 428 5.98 24.48 -3.89
N GLU A 429 6.31 23.53 -3.02
CA GLU A 429 6.71 23.81 -1.63
C GLU A 429 7.99 24.67 -1.59
N LEU A 430 8.99 24.34 -2.41
CA LEU A 430 10.24 25.10 -2.52
C LEU A 430 9.99 26.52 -3.03
N SER A 431 9.16 26.69 -4.06
CA SER A 431 8.78 28.02 -4.57
C SER A 431 8.06 28.85 -3.52
N LEU A 432 7.18 28.23 -2.73
CA LEU A 432 6.45 28.90 -1.65
C LEU A 432 7.40 29.37 -0.54
N VAL A 433 8.35 28.51 -0.16
CA VAL A 433 9.44 28.84 0.78
C VAL A 433 10.30 30.00 0.25
N LEU A 434 10.79 29.88 -0.99
CA LEU A 434 11.62 30.91 -1.64
C LEU A 434 10.89 32.25 -1.76
N TRP A 435 9.61 32.23 -2.13
CA TRP A 435 8.78 33.44 -2.20
C TRP A 435 8.68 34.13 -0.84
N LEU A 436 8.49 33.36 0.22
CA LEU A 436 8.43 33.89 1.58
C LEU A 436 9.78 34.49 2.01
N LEU A 437 10.88 33.78 1.78
CA LEU A 437 12.21 34.29 2.06
C LEU A 437 12.47 35.58 1.30
N GLY A 438 12.10 35.65 0.01
CA GLY A 438 12.22 36.85 -0.80
C GLY A 438 11.44 38.04 -0.24
N LYS A 439 10.22 37.82 0.26
CA LYS A 439 9.41 38.86 0.93
C LYS A 439 9.97 39.29 2.28
N THR A 440 10.65 38.40 2.99
CA THR A 440 11.12 38.69 4.35
C THR A 440 12.53 39.29 4.35
N ILE A 441 13.38 38.92 3.39
CA ILE A 441 14.75 39.39 3.25
C ILE A 441 14.84 40.63 2.34
N GLY A 442 13.93 40.77 1.36
CA GLY A 442 13.94 41.86 0.38
C GLY A 442 13.19 43.14 0.80
N ILE A 443 12.76 43.25 2.06
CA ILE A 443 12.16 44.48 2.62
C ILE A 443 13.12 45.05 3.71
N SER A 444 14.43 45.01 3.45
CA SER A 444 15.41 45.80 4.18
C SER A 444 15.85 47.01 3.38
#